data_AF-A0A094KED8-F1
#
_entry.id   AF-A0A094KED8-F1
#
_cell.length_a   1.000
_cell.length_b   1.000
_cell.length_c   1.000
_cell.angle_alpha   90.00
_cell.angle_beta   90.00
_cell.angle_gamma   90.00
#
_symmetry.space_group_name_H-M   'P 1'
#
loop_
_entity.id
_entity.type
_entity.pdbx_description
1 polymer ?
#
loop_
_entity_poly.entity_id
_entity_poly.type
_entity_poly.pdbx_seq_one_letter_code
_entity_poly.pdbx_strand_id
1 'polypeptide(L)'
;MIRSPDLDSFVCCAICSKIIAPPPSSATFHRIREYRPFRTRYYTHRDILEIGADIQKKQQEDKEAEIQERIEKMKAELWSQAEMHKEDAVEKALKEAAAKHSAFVQDLKQELEKKLREEVRKAKAEMQRYMEDERKREAEAAEQRMAHRLQCALMECAREKMQAVAEARKQEREAALKEAERQYRKHLEQLKEESMLAEELYRKSIEQLNKEKHHEINIALSLRQKEDQIDTEKHLKAAETLYLDEMEKVMITLKAAEEQVKILTQKLEKMTHWKDSLETEIQETRQAFQKYIDATFPNLSPGQADFILPFRKAFEQKDAPEKAEDSDKE
;
A
#
# COMPACT_ATOMS: atom_id res chain seq x y z
N MET A 1 64.08 -88.49 -114.89
CA MET A 1 65.12 -88.34 -115.94
C MET A 1 66.34 -89.09 -115.47
N ILE A 2 66.65 -90.20 -116.14
CA ILE A 2 67.79 -91.07 -115.86
C ILE A 2 68.98 -90.56 -116.66
N ARG A 3 70.14 -90.32 -116.03
CA ARG A 3 71.47 -90.45 -116.64
C ARG A 3 72.50 -90.82 -115.56
N SER A 4 73.09 -92.00 -115.72
CA SER A 4 74.31 -92.46 -115.06
C SER A 4 75.39 -92.57 -116.16
N PRO A 5 76.63 -92.11 -115.93
CA PRO A 5 77.71 -92.25 -116.90
C PRO A 5 78.80 -93.17 -116.35
N ASP A 6 78.75 -94.45 -116.67
CA ASP A 6 79.92 -95.33 -116.73
C ASP A 6 79.59 -96.46 -117.72
N LEU A 7 80.47 -96.69 -118.70
CA LEU A 7 80.53 -97.78 -119.70
C LEU A 7 80.05 -97.48 -121.14
N ASP A 8 81.02 -97.12 -122.00
CA ASP A 8 81.04 -97.32 -123.47
C ASP A 8 82.48 -97.81 -123.78
N SER A 9 82.82 -98.88 -124.49
CA SER A 9 82.19 -99.48 -125.67
C SER A 9 82.92 -100.79 -126.05
N PHE A 10 82.17 -101.83 -126.41
CA PHE A 10 82.57 -102.83 -127.42
C PHE A 10 81.35 -103.00 -128.33
N VAL A 11 81.52 -102.76 -129.63
CA VAL A 11 80.46 -102.93 -130.61
C VAL A 11 80.84 -104.06 -131.56
N CYS A 12 79.91 -104.98 -131.76
CA CYS A 12 79.98 -106.15 -132.61
C CYS A 12 79.05 -105.99 -133.81
N CYS A 13 79.30 -106.82 -134.82
CA CYS A 13 78.44 -107.25 -135.93
C CYS A 13 78.64 -106.47 -137.24
N ALA A 14 78.52 -107.09 -138.43
CA ALA A 14 78.03 -108.40 -138.80
C ALA A 14 78.69 -108.78 -140.14
N ILE A 15 78.90 -110.08 -140.43
CA ILE A 15 79.06 -110.73 -141.77
C ILE A 15 80.25 -111.73 -141.92
N CYS A 16 81.19 -111.87 -140.98
CA CYS A 16 82.21 -112.93 -141.10
C CYS A 16 82.72 -113.50 -139.76
N SER A 17 82.45 -114.78 -139.53
CA SER A 17 82.99 -115.60 -138.44
C SER A 17 84.51 -115.76 -138.60
N LYS A 18 85.23 -115.70 -137.45
CA LYS A 18 86.71 -115.76 -137.23
C LYS A 18 87.46 -114.44 -137.48
N ILE A 19 88.13 -113.88 -136.44
CA ILE A 19 89.61 -113.82 -136.25
C ILE A 19 90.13 -112.73 -135.26
N ILE A 20 90.94 -113.21 -134.31
CA ILE A 20 92.25 -112.71 -133.79
C ILE A 20 92.34 -111.46 -132.91
N ALA A 21 93.00 -111.66 -131.77
CA ALA A 21 93.31 -110.70 -130.72
C ALA A 21 94.38 -109.65 -131.13
N PRO A 22 94.26 -108.40 -130.65
CA PRO A 22 95.30 -107.39 -130.82
C PRO A 22 96.45 -107.54 -129.80
N PRO A 23 97.67 -107.12 -130.17
CA PRO A 23 98.88 -107.20 -129.34
C PRO A 23 98.83 -106.24 -128.12
N PRO A 24 99.52 -106.58 -127.01
CA PRO A 24 99.48 -105.82 -125.76
C PRO A 24 100.11 -104.42 -125.90
N SER A 25 99.39 -103.40 -125.43
CA SER A 25 99.73 -101.98 -125.49
C SER A 25 100.51 -101.48 -124.27
N SER A 26 101.07 -100.27 -124.36
CA SER A 26 102.11 -99.69 -123.50
C SER A 26 101.86 -99.71 -121.99
N ALA A 27 100.61 -99.85 -121.53
CA ALA A 27 100.27 -100.02 -120.11
C ALA A 27 100.91 -101.27 -119.49
N THR A 28 101.17 -102.32 -120.28
CA THR A 28 101.86 -103.54 -119.83
C THR A 28 103.38 -103.36 -119.76
N PHE A 29 103.96 -102.45 -120.55
CA PHE A 29 105.40 -102.13 -120.51
C PHE A 29 105.79 -101.20 -119.35
N HIS A 30 104.89 -100.32 -118.91
CA HIS A 30 105.14 -99.48 -117.73
C HIS A 30 105.07 -100.27 -116.41
N ARG A 31 104.25 -101.32 -116.33
CA ARG A 31 104.25 -102.25 -115.18
C ARG A 31 105.56 -103.02 -114.98
N ILE A 32 106.39 -103.14 -116.02
CA ILE A 32 107.71 -103.81 -115.95
C ILE A 32 108.83 -102.79 -115.60
N ARG A 33 108.63 -101.49 -115.83
CA ARG A 33 109.65 -100.46 -115.59
C ARG A 33 109.73 -99.89 -114.17
N GLU A 34 108.74 -100.13 -113.31
CA GLU A 34 108.82 -99.75 -111.90
C GLU A 34 109.15 -100.93 -110.96
N TYR A 35 109.37 -102.13 -111.51
CA TYR A 35 109.96 -103.23 -110.76
C TYR A 35 111.50 -103.09 -110.74
N ARG A 36 111.99 -102.29 -109.79
CA ARG A 36 113.42 -102.13 -109.50
C ARG A 36 113.74 -102.76 -108.13
N PRO A 37 114.27 -103.99 -108.05
CA PRO A 37 114.61 -104.61 -106.77
C PRO A 37 116.08 -104.33 -106.42
N PHE A 38 116.34 -103.35 -105.55
CA PHE A 38 117.62 -103.29 -104.81
C PHE A 38 117.44 -102.73 -103.39
N ARG A 39 117.74 -103.62 -102.44
CA ARG A 39 118.47 -103.44 -101.17
C ARG A 39 117.72 -103.14 -99.86
N THR A 40 117.88 -104.16 -99.00
CA THR A 40 118.09 -104.17 -97.54
C THR A 40 116.88 -104.10 -96.61
N ARG A 41 116.50 -105.29 -96.15
CA ARG A 41 115.93 -105.61 -94.84
C ARG A 41 116.59 -104.78 -93.74
N TYR A 42 115.80 -104.11 -92.89
CA TYR A 42 115.81 -104.07 -91.42
C TYR A 42 114.66 -103.13 -90.97
N TYR A 43 113.98 -103.44 -89.86
CA TYR A 43 112.87 -102.69 -89.20
C TYR A 43 111.41 -103.12 -89.44
N THR A 44 111.10 -104.40 -89.51
CA THR A 44 109.71 -104.93 -89.46
C THR A 44 109.10 -105.04 -88.04
N HIS A 45 109.60 -104.27 -87.07
CA HIS A 45 109.01 -104.15 -85.72
C HIS A 45 108.67 -102.71 -85.31
N ARG A 46 109.34 -101.70 -85.90
CA ARG A 46 109.13 -100.29 -85.54
C ARG A 46 107.78 -99.77 -86.05
N ASP A 47 107.42 -100.12 -87.28
CA ASP A 47 106.19 -99.66 -87.92
C ASP A 47 104.94 -100.33 -87.32
N ILE A 48 105.02 -101.59 -86.87
CA ILE A 48 103.93 -102.26 -86.15
C ILE A 48 103.76 -101.67 -84.74
N LEU A 49 104.87 -101.28 -84.08
CA LEU A 49 104.83 -100.60 -82.80
C LEU A 49 104.32 -99.15 -82.93
N GLU A 50 104.64 -98.44 -84.02
CA GLU A 50 104.09 -97.11 -84.32
C GLU A 50 102.59 -97.19 -84.63
N ILE A 51 102.14 -98.14 -85.45
CA ILE A 51 100.70 -98.35 -85.69
C ILE A 51 99.98 -98.77 -84.41
N GLY A 52 100.60 -99.63 -83.58
CA GLY A 52 100.07 -100.01 -82.27
C GLY A 52 99.99 -98.84 -81.29
N ALA A 53 101.00 -97.97 -81.28
CA ALA A 53 101.04 -96.74 -80.49
C ALA A 53 99.98 -95.74 -80.97
N ASP A 54 99.77 -95.61 -82.28
CA ASP A 54 98.73 -94.73 -82.85
C ASP A 54 97.31 -95.24 -82.56
N ILE A 55 97.08 -96.56 -82.62
CA ILE A 55 95.79 -97.15 -82.22
C ILE A 55 95.57 -96.98 -80.72
N GLN A 56 96.59 -97.22 -79.89
CA GLN A 56 96.50 -97.04 -78.44
C GLN A 56 96.28 -95.56 -78.08
N LYS A 57 96.93 -94.63 -78.79
CA LYS A 57 96.75 -93.20 -78.63
C LYS A 57 95.35 -92.76 -79.04
N LYS A 58 94.83 -93.22 -80.18
CA LYS A 58 93.43 -92.97 -80.57
C LYS A 58 92.44 -93.55 -79.57
N GLN A 59 92.66 -94.78 -79.09
CA GLN A 59 91.81 -95.35 -78.03
C GLN A 59 91.90 -94.60 -76.70
N GLN A 60 93.06 -94.00 -76.38
CA GLN A 60 93.20 -93.11 -75.24
C GLN A 60 92.46 -91.80 -75.48
N GLU A 61 92.61 -91.17 -76.64
CA GLU A 61 91.90 -89.94 -77.03
C GLU A 61 90.38 -90.13 -77.03
N ASP A 62 89.87 -91.24 -77.58
CA ASP A 62 88.43 -91.57 -77.58
C ASP A 62 87.91 -91.80 -76.16
N LYS A 63 88.67 -92.53 -75.31
CA LYS A 63 88.31 -92.74 -73.90
C LYS A 63 88.38 -91.44 -73.09
N GLU A 64 89.37 -90.60 -73.36
CA GLU A 64 89.52 -89.28 -72.74
C GLU A 64 88.38 -88.35 -73.15
N ALA A 65 87.96 -88.38 -74.42
CA ALA A 65 86.79 -87.64 -74.90
C ALA A 65 85.49 -88.15 -74.25
N GLU A 66 85.28 -89.46 -74.13
CA GLU A 66 84.14 -90.04 -73.41
C GLU A 66 84.14 -89.63 -71.92
N ILE A 67 85.32 -89.64 -71.28
CA ILE A 67 85.47 -89.19 -69.88
C ILE A 67 85.16 -87.70 -69.77
N GLN A 68 85.66 -86.87 -70.68
CA GLN A 68 85.39 -85.43 -70.71
C GLN A 68 83.90 -85.16 -70.94
N GLU A 69 83.24 -85.88 -71.85
CA GLU A 69 81.80 -85.74 -72.10
C GLU A 69 80.99 -86.12 -70.85
N ARG A 70 81.37 -87.20 -70.14
CA ARG A 70 80.74 -87.58 -68.87
C ARG A 70 80.99 -86.55 -67.77
N ILE A 71 82.19 -85.97 -67.71
CA ILE A 71 82.52 -84.90 -66.77
C ILE A 71 81.68 -83.65 -67.06
N GLU A 72 81.54 -83.25 -68.33
CA GLU A 72 80.74 -82.08 -68.70
C GLU A 72 79.24 -82.30 -68.45
N LYS A 73 78.71 -83.50 -68.74
CA LYS A 73 77.34 -83.87 -68.34
C LYS A 73 77.14 -83.79 -66.84
N MET A 74 78.06 -84.37 -66.06
CA MET A 74 78.00 -84.32 -64.59
C MET A 74 78.13 -82.90 -64.05
N LYS A 75 79.00 -82.06 -64.65
CA LYS A 75 79.09 -80.64 -64.30
C LYS A 75 77.78 -79.91 -64.59
N ALA A 76 77.17 -80.11 -65.76
CA ALA A 76 75.90 -79.49 -66.12
C ALA A 76 74.76 -79.90 -65.17
N GLU A 77 74.67 -81.19 -64.82
CA GLU A 77 73.71 -81.70 -63.83
C GLU A 77 73.95 -81.08 -62.45
N LEU A 78 75.21 -81.01 -61.99
CA LEU A 78 75.56 -80.36 -60.72
C LEU A 78 75.24 -78.86 -60.74
N TRP A 79 75.48 -78.17 -61.85
CA TRP A 79 75.12 -76.76 -62.01
C TRP A 79 73.60 -76.55 -61.97
N SER A 80 72.84 -77.40 -62.65
CA SER A 80 71.37 -77.36 -62.63
C SER A 80 70.83 -77.63 -61.23
N GLN A 81 71.37 -78.61 -60.51
CA GLN A 81 70.99 -78.86 -59.10
C GLN A 81 71.35 -77.68 -58.19
N ALA A 82 72.54 -77.08 -58.38
CA ALA A 82 72.95 -75.91 -57.62
C ALA A 82 72.08 -74.68 -57.91
N GLU A 83 71.63 -74.50 -59.15
CA GLU A 83 70.71 -73.43 -59.56
C GLU A 83 69.33 -73.65 -58.95
N MET A 84 68.77 -74.86 -59.05
CA MET A 84 67.52 -75.24 -58.38
C MET A 84 67.59 -75.01 -56.86
N HIS A 85 68.68 -75.41 -56.19
CA HIS A 85 68.83 -75.17 -54.75
C HIS A 85 68.96 -73.69 -54.39
N LYS A 86 69.61 -72.88 -55.24
CA LYS A 86 69.66 -71.42 -55.06
C LYS A 86 68.28 -70.81 -55.23
N GLU A 87 67.56 -71.18 -56.28
CA GLU A 87 66.19 -70.71 -56.52
C GLU A 87 65.27 -71.09 -55.35
N ASP A 88 65.29 -72.34 -54.90
CA ASP A 88 64.52 -72.80 -53.74
C ASP A 88 64.89 -72.03 -52.46
N ALA A 89 66.18 -71.76 -52.24
CA ALA A 89 66.65 -71.00 -51.07
C ALA A 89 66.20 -69.53 -51.14
N VAL A 90 66.27 -68.92 -52.32
CA VAL A 90 65.80 -67.54 -52.55
C VAL A 90 64.29 -67.47 -52.39
N GLU A 91 63.54 -68.42 -52.95
CA GLU A 91 62.08 -68.45 -52.85
C GLU A 91 61.64 -68.67 -51.39
N LYS A 92 62.31 -69.55 -50.65
CA LYS A 92 62.09 -69.72 -49.20
C LYS A 92 62.41 -68.43 -48.43
N ALA A 93 63.54 -67.78 -48.70
CA ALA A 93 63.92 -66.53 -48.05
C ALA A 93 62.91 -65.40 -48.36
N LEU A 94 62.40 -65.31 -49.59
CA LEU A 94 61.37 -64.36 -49.99
C LEU A 94 60.03 -64.65 -49.30
N LYS A 95 59.61 -65.92 -49.25
CA LYS A 95 58.39 -66.34 -48.53
C LYS A 95 58.48 -66.03 -47.03
N GLU A 96 59.61 -66.33 -46.41
CA GLU A 96 59.85 -66.00 -45.00
C GLU A 96 59.90 -64.49 -44.75
N ALA A 97 60.56 -63.72 -45.61
CA ALA A 97 60.61 -62.26 -45.50
C ALA A 97 59.22 -61.65 -45.66
N ALA A 98 58.43 -62.12 -46.63
CA ALA A 98 57.05 -61.70 -46.83
C ALA A 98 56.16 -62.07 -45.62
N ALA A 99 56.31 -63.28 -45.07
CA ALA A 99 55.58 -63.72 -43.88
C ALA A 99 55.94 -62.84 -42.67
N LYS A 100 57.23 -62.63 -42.40
CA LYS A 100 57.72 -61.76 -41.31
C LYS A 100 57.23 -60.32 -41.47
N HIS A 101 57.30 -59.76 -42.68
CA HIS A 101 56.80 -58.42 -42.96
C HIS A 101 55.28 -58.34 -42.78
N SER A 102 54.53 -59.33 -43.26
CA SER A 102 53.07 -59.37 -43.11
C SER A 102 52.64 -59.47 -41.64
N ALA A 103 53.34 -60.27 -40.82
CA ALA A 103 53.12 -60.37 -39.39
C ALA A 103 53.42 -59.03 -38.70
N PHE A 104 54.57 -58.42 -38.99
CA PHE A 104 54.94 -57.11 -38.44
C PHE A 104 53.92 -56.01 -38.80
N VAL A 105 53.44 -55.99 -40.04
CA VAL A 105 52.40 -55.05 -40.48
C VAL A 105 51.08 -55.31 -39.75
N GLN A 106 50.70 -56.56 -39.51
CA GLN A 106 49.50 -56.89 -38.74
C GLN A 106 49.63 -56.46 -37.27
N ASP A 107 50.77 -56.72 -36.63
CA ASP A 107 51.03 -56.31 -35.25
C ASP A 107 51.00 -54.78 -35.12
N LEU A 108 51.65 -54.06 -36.05
CA LEU A 108 51.59 -52.60 -36.10
C LEU A 108 50.16 -52.08 -36.28
N LYS A 109 49.35 -52.71 -37.15
CA LYS A 109 47.94 -52.33 -37.32
C LYS A 109 47.15 -52.52 -36.02
N GLN A 110 47.34 -53.64 -35.32
CA GLN A 110 46.67 -53.89 -34.04
C GLN A 110 47.09 -52.88 -32.97
N GLU A 111 48.38 -52.56 -32.86
CA GLU A 111 48.87 -51.57 -31.90
C GLU A 111 48.33 -50.15 -32.21
N LEU A 112 48.31 -49.77 -33.49
CA LEU A 112 47.71 -48.49 -33.90
C LEU A 112 46.20 -48.46 -33.66
N GLU A 113 45.48 -49.55 -33.91
CA GLU A 113 44.05 -49.65 -33.59
C GLU A 113 43.77 -49.52 -32.09
N LYS A 114 44.59 -50.16 -31.24
CA LYS A 114 44.46 -50.02 -29.77
C LYS A 114 44.66 -48.58 -29.33
N LYS A 115 45.75 -47.94 -29.79
CA LYS A 115 46.04 -46.52 -29.50
C LYS A 115 44.92 -45.61 -29.99
N LEU A 116 44.43 -45.82 -31.21
CA LEU A 116 43.31 -45.03 -31.76
C LEU A 116 42.05 -45.21 -30.91
N ARG A 117 41.73 -46.43 -30.47
CA ARG A 117 40.58 -46.68 -29.58
C ARG A 117 40.75 -46.00 -28.22
N GLU A 118 41.95 -45.97 -27.66
CA GLU A 118 42.24 -45.27 -26.40
C GLU A 118 42.12 -43.75 -26.54
N GLU A 119 42.71 -43.16 -27.58
CA GLU A 119 42.62 -41.72 -27.83
C GLU A 119 41.18 -41.29 -28.14
N VAL A 120 40.42 -42.09 -28.90
CA VAL A 120 38.98 -41.86 -29.11
C VAL A 120 38.21 -41.93 -27.79
N ARG A 121 38.54 -42.85 -26.89
CA ARG A 121 37.91 -42.92 -25.56
C ARG A 121 38.25 -41.71 -24.71
N LYS A 122 39.52 -41.27 -24.68
CA LYS A 122 39.94 -40.06 -23.95
C LYS A 122 39.22 -38.82 -24.48
N ALA A 123 39.24 -38.61 -25.80
CA ALA A 123 38.55 -37.50 -26.44
C ALA A 123 37.04 -37.51 -26.17
N LYS A 124 36.39 -38.69 -26.18
CA LYS A 124 34.98 -38.82 -25.80
C LYS A 124 34.73 -38.46 -24.34
N ALA A 125 35.59 -38.89 -23.42
CA ALA A 125 35.47 -38.58 -22.00
C ALA A 125 35.69 -37.08 -21.72
N GLU A 126 36.67 -36.46 -22.37
CA GLU A 126 36.91 -35.01 -22.29
C GLU A 126 35.73 -34.21 -22.84
N MET A 127 35.21 -34.61 -24.00
CA MET A 127 34.01 -34.00 -24.59
C MET A 127 32.80 -34.14 -23.65
N GLN A 128 32.57 -35.31 -23.05
CA GLN A 128 31.48 -35.51 -22.08
C GLN A 128 31.62 -34.60 -20.87
N ARG A 129 32.82 -34.51 -20.29
CA ARG A 129 33.09 -33.59 -19.17
C ARG A 129 32.84 -32.14 -19.53
N TYR A 130 33.32 -31.71 -20.70
CA TYR A 130 33.09 -30.36 -21.19
C TYR A 130 31.59 -30.06 -21.33
N MET A 131 30.82 -30.98 -21.92
CA MET A 131 29.37 -30.83 -22.07
C MET A 131 28.64 -30.81 -20.71
N GLU A 132 29.09 -31.60 -19.73
CA GLU A 132 28.56 -31.57 -18.37
C GLU A 132 28.84 -30.25 -17.67
N ASP A 133 30.05 -29.70 -17.83
CA ASP A 133 30.42 -28.43 -17.22
C ASP A 133 29.68 -27.25 -17.85
N GLU A 134 29.51 -27.22 -19.18
CA GLU A 134 28.67 -26.21 -19.84
C GLU A 134 27.21 -26.30 -19.37
N ARG A 135 26.66 -27.53 -19.25
CA ARG A 135 25.30 -27.73 -18.70
C ARG A 135 25.17 -27.22 -17.27
N LYS A 136 26.18 -27.44 -16.42
CA LYS A 136 26.19 -26.91 -15.04
C LYS A 136 26.22 -25.39 -15.05
N ARG A 137 27.08 -24.76 -15.85
CA ARG A 137 27.14 -23.30 -15.96
C ARG A 137 25.82 -22.70 -16.45
N GLU A 138 25.19 -23.31 -17.45
CA GLU A 138 23.87 -22.88 -17.94
C GLU A 138 22.79 -23.02 -16.88
N ALA A 139 22.79 -24.15 -16.14
CA ALA A 139 21.86 -24.40 -15.04
C ALA A 139 22.04 -23.39 -13.90
N GLU A 140 23.27 -23.17 -13.43
CA GLU A 140 23.59 -22.18 -12.39
C GLU A 140 23.19 -20.76 -12.83
N ALA A 141 23.48 -20.38 -14.07
CA ALA A 141 23.07 -19.08 -14.60
C ALA A 141 21.54 -18.96 -14.69
N ALA A 142 20.82 -20.04 -15.01
CA ALA A 142 19.37 -20.06 -15.01
C ALA A 142 18.79 -19.93 -13.59
N GLU A 143 19.35 -20.65 -12.62
CA GLU A 143 18.98 -20.57 -11.20
C GLU A 143 19.21 -19.17 -10.65
N GLN A 144 20.34 -18.53 -10.95
CA GLN A 144 20.61 -17.16 -10.54
C GLN A 144 19.60 -16.17 -11.13
N ARG A 145 19.26 -16.31 -12.42
CA ARG A 145 18.21 -15.48 -13.04
C ARG A 145 16.85 -15.70 -12.39
N MET A 146 16.50 -16.93 -12.07
CA MET A 146 15.24 -17.25 -11.37
C MET A 146 15.24 -16.70 -9.95
N ALA A 147 16.32 -16.88 -9.19
CA ALA A 147 16.47 -16.36 -7.84
C ALA A 147 16.35 -14.83 -7.80
N HIS A 148 16.99 -14.13 -8.73
CA HIS A 148 16.87 -12.67 -8.85
C HIS A 148 15.42 -12.25 -9.15
N ARG A 149 14.73 -12.92 -10.11
CA ARG A 149 13.32 -12.64 -10.41
C ARG A 149 12.42 -12.88 -9.19
N LEU A 150 12.62 -13.97 -8.47
CA LEU A 150 11.88 -14.27 -7.25
C LEU A 150 12.12 -13.20 -6.18
N GLN A 151 13.36 -12.76 -6.00
CA GLN A 151 13.69 -11.69 -5.06
C GLN A 151 13.00 -10.37 -5.44
N CYS A 152 13.02 -9.98 -6.72
CA CYS A 152 12.30 -8.80 -7.21
C CYS A 152 10.79 -8.90 -6.94
N ALA A 153 10.17 -10.04 -7.28
CA ALA A 153 8.75 -10.26 -7.05
C ALA A 153 8.38 -10.22 -5.55
N LEU A 154 9.25 -10.77 -4.67
CA LEU A 154 9.07 -10.68 -3.22
C LEU A 154 9.15 -9.24 -2.71
N MET A 155 10.08 -8.44 -3.22
CA MET A 155 10.19 -7.02 -2.88
C MET A 155 8.98 -6.22 -3.35
N GLU A 156 8.49 -6.48 -4.57
CA GLU A 156 7.27 -5.86 -5.10
C GLU A 156 6.04 -6.21 -4.26
N CYS A 157 5.84 -7.48 -3.95
CA CYS A 157 4.76 -7.94 -3.07
C CYS A 157 4.85 -7.33 -1.67
N ALA A 158 6.06 -7.24 -1.09
CA ALA A 158 6.26 -6.59 0.20
C ALA A 158 5.89 -5.09 0.15
N ARG A 159 6.23 -4.40 -0.94
CA ARG A 159 5.87 -3.00 -1.18
C ARG A 159 4.36 -2.83 -1.32
N GLU A 160 3.71 -3.66 -2.13
CA GLU A 160 2.25 -3.64 -2.32
C GLU A 160 1.52 -3.92 -1.01
N LYS A 161 1.97 -4.90 -0.22
CA LYS A 161 1.44 -5.17 1.12
C LYS A 161 1.57 -3.94 2.03
N MET A 162 2.71 -3.27 2.04
CA MET A 162 2.90 -2.06 2.85
C MET A 162 1.98 -0.93 2.42
N GLN A 163 1.79 -0.73 1.10
CA GLN A 163 0.86 0.26 0.55
C GLN A 163 -0.58 -0.06 0.94
N ALA A 164 -1.03 -1.30 0.75
CA ALA A 164 -2.37 -1.75 1.13
C ALA A 164 -2.64 -1.58 2.63
N VAL A 165 -1.67 -1.91 3.50
CA VAL A 165 -1.79 -1.69 4.95
C VAL A 165 -1.83 -0.21 5.29
N ALA A 166 -1.02 0.63 4.62
CA ALA A 166 -1.03 2.07 4.85
C ALA A 166 -2.37 2.71 4.43
N GLU A 167 -2.93 2.29 3.30
CA GLU A 167 -4.24 2.72 2.82
C GLU A 167 -5.35 2.27 3.77
N ALA A 168 -5.35 1.01 4.20
CA ALA A 168 -6.32 0.50 5.18
C ALA A 168 -6.25 1.27 6.50
N ARG A 169 -5.05 1.53 7.03
CA ARG A 169 -4.87 2.34 8.25
C ARG A 169 -5.33 3.78 8.07
N LYS A 170 -5.14 4.37 6.87
CA LYS A 170 -5.63 5.71 6.58
C LYS A 170 -7.16 5.74 6.59
N GLN A 171 -7.81 4.77 5.97
CA GLN A 171 -9.27 4.62 5.97
C GLN A 171 -9.81 4.40 7.39
N GLU A 172 -9.17 3.55 8.19
CA GLU A 172 -9.52 3.34 9.61
C GLU A 172 -9.44 4.64 10.41
N ARG A 173 -8.37 5.43 10.24
CA ARG A 173 -8.22 6.73 10.91
C ARG A 173 -9.30 7.71 10.49
N GLU A 174 -9.59 7.82 9.19
CA GLU A 174 -10.66 8.69 8.69
C GLU A 174 -12.03 8.26 9.21
N ALA A 175 -12.31 6.95 9.27
CA ALA A 175 -13.54 6.43 9.85
C ALA A 175 -13.63 6.71 11.35
N ALA A 176 -12.55 6.51 12.10
CA ALA A 176 -12.49 6.81 13.52
C ALA A 176 -12.70 8.30 13.81
N LEU A 177 -12.09 9.19 13.01
CA LEU A 177 -12.30 10.64 13.12
C LEU A 177 -13.75 11.02 12.83
N LYS A 178 -14.36 10.47 11.77
CA LYS A 178 -15.77 10.73 11.45
C LYS A 178 -16.71 10.27 12.55
N GLU A 179 -16.47 9.09 13.13
CA GLU A 179 -17.31 8.59 14.23
C GLU A 179 -17.07 9.38 15.52
N ALA A 180 -15.83 9.79 15.81
CA ALA A 180 -15.53 10.69 16.92
C ALA A 180 -16.26 12.03 16.76
N GLU A 181 -16.19 12.67 15.59
CA GLU A 181 -16.95 13.89 15.29
C GLU A 181 -18.46 13.69 15.47
N ARG A 182 -18.99 12.56 15.02
CA ARG A 182 -20.41 12.22 15.20
C ARG A 182 -20.78 12.10 16.68
N GLN A 183 -19.93 11.46 17.49
CA GLN A 183 -20.13 11.37 18.93
C GLN A 183 -20.03 12.75 19.59
N TYR A 184 -19.05 13.57 19.23
CA TYR A 184 -18.93 14.94 19.72
C TYR A 184 -20.19 15.77 19.40
N ARG A 185 -20.73 15.67 18.19
CA ARG A 185 -21.98 16.36 17.82
C ARG A 185 -23.16 15.89 18.66
N LYS A 186 -23.33 14.57 18.82
CA LYS A 186 -24.40 14.01 19.67
C LYS A 186 -24.29 14.49 21.13
N HIS A 187 -23.09 14.48 21.69
CA HIS A 187 -22.88 14.96 23.06
C HIS A 187 -23.15 16.47 23.18
N LEU A 188 -22.78 17.25 22.17
CA LEU A 188 -23.04 18.68 22.16
C LEU A 188 -24.54 19.00 22.00
N GLU A 189 -25.28 18.19 21.25
CA GLU A 189 -26.75 18.26 21.17
C GLU A 189 -27.39 17.89 22.52
N GLN A 190 -26.97 16.79 23.15
CA GLN A 190 -27.44 16.38 24.48
C GLN A 190 -27.19 17.47 25.53
N LEU A 191 -25.99 18.05 25.57
CA LEU A 191 -25.66 19.15 26.48
C LEU A 191 -26.56 20.38 26.25
N LYS A 192 -26.90 20.69 25.00
CA LYS A 192 -27.83 21.78 24.70
C LYS A 192 -29.24 21.48 25.19
N GLU A 193 -29.74 20.27 24.96
CA GLU A 193 -31.04 19.83 25.44
C GLU A 193 -31.12 19.87 26.97
N GLU A 194 -30.12 19.33 27.66
CA GLU A 194 -29.99 19.38 29.12
C GLU A 194 -29.93 20.82 29.64
N SER A 195 -29.17 21.70 28.97
CA SER A 195 -29.10 23.12 29.31
C SER A 195 -30.45 23.82 29.15
N MET A 196 -31.17 23.58 28.04
CA MET A 196 -32.51 24.16 27.83
C MET A 196 -33.49 23.68 28.89
N LEU A 197 -33.49 22.38 29.22
CA LEU A 197 -34.36 21.84 30.27
C LEU A 197 -34.03 22.44 31.63
N ALA A 198 -32.74 22.59 31.97
CA ALA A 198 -32.32 23.24 33.20
C ALA A 198 -32.77 24.71 33.26
N GLU A 199 -32.58 25.47 32.17
CA GLU A 199 -33.03 26.86 32.07
C GLU A 199 -34.56 26.98 32.22
N GLU A 200 -35.33 26.08 31.60
CA GLU A 200 -36.79 26.05 31.76
C GLU A 200 -37.21 25.77 33.21
N LEU A 201 -36.53 24.83 33.89
CA LEU A 201 -36.77 24.52 35.29
C LEU A 201 -36.43 25.71 36.19
N TYR A 202 -35.28 26.35 35.98
CA TYR A 202 -34.89 27.55 36.71
C TYR A 202 -35.89 28.69 36.48
N ARG A 203 -36.32 28.91 35.24
CA ARG A 203 -37.31 29.92 34.90
C ARG A 203 -38.64 29.68 35.61
N LYS A 204 -39.15 28.44 35.58
CA LYS A 204 -40.38 28.05 36.29
C LYS A 204 -40.24 28.27 37.81
N SER A 205 -39.10 27.92 38.38
CA SER A 205 -38.79 28.11 39.80
C SER A 205 -38.78 29.60 40.18
N ILE A 206 -38.10 30.45 39.39
CA ILE A 206 -38.07 31.91 39.59
C ILE A 206 -39.48 32.51 39.44
N GLU A 207 -40.25 32.08 38.44
CA GLU A 207 -41.63 32.54 38.25
C GLU A 207 -42.53 32.17 39.44
N GLN A 208 -42.37 30.97 40.00
CA GLN A 208 -43.09 30.55 41.20
C GLN A 208 -42.66 31.38 42.42
N LEU A 209 -41.35 31.54 42.65
CA LEU A 209 -40.82 32.36 43.74
C LEU A 209 -41.32 33.81 43.65
N ASN A 210 -41.37 34.38 42.43
CA ASN A 210 -41.88 35.72 42.21
C ASN A 210 -43.37 35.82 42.59
N LYS A 211 -44.20 34.82 42.25
CA LYS A 211 -45.61 34.79 42.66
C LYS A 211 -45.76 34.72 44.18
N GLU A 212 -44.97 33.87 44.83
CA GLU A 212 -44.93 33.73 46.29
C GLU A 212 -44.53 35.06 46.96
N LYS A 213 -43.47 35.71 46.48
CA LYS A 213 -43.02 37.01 47.01
C LYS A 213 -44.03 38.13 46.76
N HIS A 214 -44.68 38.17 45.60
CA HIS A 214 -45.77 39.12 45.36
C HIS A 214 -46.94 38.90 46.33
N HIS A 215 -47.27 37.63 46.62
CA HIS A 215 -48.31 37.32 47.59
C HIS A 215 -47.93 37.76 49.01
N GLU A 216 -46.69 37.48 49.45
CA GLU A 216 -46.16 37.95 50.74
C GLU A 216 -46.19 39.48 50.86
N ILE A 217 -45.76 40.20 49.81
CA ILE A 217 -45.80 41.66 49.77
C ILE A 217 -47.25 42.17 49.87
N ASN A 218 -48.18 41.57 49.13
CA ASN A 218 -49.59 41.97 49.18
C ASN A 218 -50.19 41.75 50.57
N ILE A 219 -49.85 40.64 51.24
CA ILE A 219 -50.25 40.40 52.63
C ILE A 219 -49.68 41.49 53.54
N ALA A 220 -48.37 41.76 53.45
CA ALA A 220 -47.72 42.78 54.27
C ALA A 220 -48.30 44.18 54.05
N LEU A 221 -48.59 44.57 52.81
CA LEU A 221 -49.26 45.82 52.47
C LEU A 221 -50.67 45.88 53.07
N SER A 222 -51.44 44.79 52.98
CA SER A 222 -52.79 44.74 53.54
C SER A 222 -52.80 44.84 55.07
N LEU A 223 -51.82 44.23 55.74
CA LEU A 223 -51.65 44.35 57.20
C LEU A 223 -51.31 45.79 57.57
N ARG A 224 -50.37 46.42 56.85
CA ARG A 224 -49.97 47.80 57.10
C ARG A 224 -51.13 48.78 56.89
N GLN A 225 -51.91 48.61 55.82
CA GLN A 225 -53.11 49.41 55.59
C GLN A 225 -54.13 49.27 56.72
N LYS A 226 -54.32 48.05 57.26
CA LYS A 226 -55.21 47.84 58.41
C LYS A 226 -54.66 48.48 59.68
N GLU A 227 -53.36 48.41 59.93
CA GLU A 227 -52.70 49.10 61.04
C GLU A 227 -52.89 50.62 60.94
N ASP A 228 -52.65 51.20 59.76
CA ASP A 228 -52.85 52.63 59.50
C ASP A 228 -54.33 53.05 59.69
N GLN A 229 -55.29 52.21 59.26
CA GLN A 229 -56.72 52.43 59.51
C GLN A 229 -57.05 52.39 61.01
N ILE A 230 -56.52 51.41 61.73
CA ILE A 230 -56.72 51.31 63.18
C ILE A 230 -56.11 52.53 63.90
N ASP A 231 -54.93 52.97 63.51
CA ASP A 231 -54.26 54.11 64.15
C ASP A 231 -54.96 55.43 63.80
N THR A 232 -55.44 55.61 62.57
CA THR A 232 -56.29 56.77 62.21
C THR A 232 -57.61 56.75 62.97
N GLU A 233 -58.27 55.59 63.15
CA GLU A 233 -59.46 55.47 64.00
C GLU A 233 -59.17 55.80 65.47
N LYS A 234 -58.02 55.38 66.02
CA LYS A 234 -57.61 55.76 67.38
C LYS A 234 -57.42 57.27 67.49
N HIS A 235 -56.76 57.88 66.51
CA HIS A 235 -56.57 59.33 66.46
C HIS A 235 -57.89 60.09 66.34
N LEU A 236 -58.83 59.61 65.51
CA LEU A 236 -60.18 60.16 65.39
C LEU A 236 -60.94 60.06 66.71
N LYS A 237 -60.97 58.89 67.35
CA LYS A 237 -61.64 58.70 68.65
C LYS A 237 -61.04 59.59 69.73
N ALA A 238 -59.70 59.73 69.77
CA ALA A 238 -59.05 60.62 70.71
C ALA A 238 -59.42 62.10 70.45
N ALA A 239 -59.45 62.53 69.18
CA ALA A 239 -59.91 63.86 68.81
C ALA A 239 -61.38 64.08 69.19
N GLU A 240 -62.27 63.12 68.92
CA GLU A 240 -63.68 63.17 69.33
C GLU A 240 -63.84 63.33 70.85
N THR A 241 -63.08 62.58 71.66
CA THR A 241 -63.12 62.74 73.12
C THR A 241 -62.66 64.13 73.57
N LEU A 242 -61.61 64.68 72.94
CA LEU A 242 -61.16 66.05 73.24
C LEU A 242 -62.22 67.08 72.85
N TYR A 243 -62.86 66.93 71.67
CA TYR A 243 -63.94 67.82 71.24
C TYR A 243 -65.16 67.74 72.16
N LEU A 244 -65.54 66.55 72.62
CA LEU A 244 -66.64 66.37 73.58
C LEU A 244 -66.31 67.04 74.92
N ASP A 245 -65.10 66.88 75.43
CA ASP A 245 -64.64 67.53 76.67
C ASP A 245 -64.63 69.07 76.53
N GLU A 246 -64.21 69.59 75.38
CA GLU A 246 -64.26 71.02 75.07
C GLU A 246 -65.71 71.52 74.99
N MET A 247 -66.58 70.77 74.31
CA MET A 247 -67.99 71.10 74.19
C MET A 247 -68.69 71.08 75.56
N GLU A 248 -68.35 70.14 76.44
CA GLU A 248 -68.86 70.09 77.81
C GLU A 248 -68.42 71.33 78.61
N LYS A 249 -67.16 71.74 78.52
CA LYS A 249 -66.67 72.98 79.15
C LYS A 249 -67.45 74.19 78.65
N VAL A 250 -67.67 74.30 77.35
CA VAL A 250 -68.46 75.38 76.75
C VAL A 250 -69.94 75.32 77.20
N MET A 251 -70.52 74.13 77.32
CA MET A 251 -71.89 73.99 77.86
C MET A 251 -71.98 74.42 79.33
N ILE A 252 -70.95 74.16 80.15
CA ILE A 252 -70.88 74.62 81.54
C ILE A 252 -70.80 76.14 81.59
N THR A 253 -69.93 76.77 80.78
CA THR A 253 -69.83 78.24 80.74
C THR A 253 -71.09 78.89 80.21
N LEU A 254 -71.74 78.30 79.20
CA LEU A 254 -73.02 78.76 78.69
C LEU A 254 -74.11 78.70 79.77
N LYS A 255 -74.27 77.57 80.46
CA LYS A 255 -75.24 77.45 81.58
C LYS A 255 -74.98 78.47 82.69
N ALA A 256 -73.72 78.73 83.02
CA ALA A 256 -73.35 79.74 84.00
C ALA A 256 -73.74 81.16 83.53
N ALA A 257 -73.51 81.48 82.24
CA ALA A 257 -73.92 82.74 81.65
C ALA A 257 -75.45 82.87 81.58
N GLU A 258 -76.17 81.82 81.20
CA GLU A 258 -77.64 81.78 81.22
C GLU A 258 -78.20 82.04 82.61
N GLU A 259 -77.59 81.44 83.65
CA GLU A 259 -78.00 81.67 85.03
C GLU A 259 -77.71 83.11 85.48
N GLN A 260 -76.57 83.69 85.08
CA GLN A 260 -76.29 85.10 85.28
C GLN A 260 -77.33 86.00 84.59
N VAL A 261 -77.71 85.68 83.36
CA VAL A 261 -78.77 86.39 82.63
C VAL A 261 -80.07 86.29 83.40
N LYS A 262 -80.49 85.11 83.87
CA LYS A 262 -81.71 84.96 84.69
C LYS A 262 -81.67 85.81 85.96
N ILE A 263 -80.54 85.83 86.68
CA ILE A 263 -80.38 86.65 87.88
C ILE A 263 -80.52 88.14 87.55
N LEU A 264 -79.89 88.59 86.46
CA LEU A 264 -80.00 89.97 85.98
C LEU A 264 -81.44 90.31 85.58
N THR A 265 -82.14 89.42 84.88
CA THR A 265 -83.55 89.57 84.50
C THR A 265 -84.43 89.70 85.73
N GLN A 266 -84.29 88.83 86.74
CA GLN A 266 -85.03 88.94 88.00
C GLN A 266 -84.72 90.23 88.75
N LYS A 267 -83.47 90.70 88.71
CA LYS A 267 -83.08 91.99 89.31
C LYS A 267 -83.72 93.16 88.57
N LEU A 268 -83.75 93.11 87.24
CA LEU A 268 -84.46 94.08 86.41
C LEU A 268 -85.96 94.09 86.72
N GLU A 269 -86.62 92.94 86.79
CA GLU A 269 -88.04 92.84 87.17
C GLU A 269 -88.32 93.50 88.52
N LYS A 270 -87.49 93.24 89.54
CA LYS A 270 -87.61 93.90 90.85
C LYS A 270 -87.42 95.41 90.77
N MET A 271 -86.43 95.88 90.00
CA MET A 271 -86.18 97.30 89.79
C MET A 271 -87.32 97.98 89.01
N THR A 272 -87.90 97.29 88.02
CA THR A 272 -89.07 97.76 87.26
C THR A 272 -90.30 97.85 88.16
N HIS A 273 -90.59 96.82 88.96
CA HIS A 273 -91.69 96.86 89.93
C HIS A 273 -91.51 97.98 90.96
N TRP A 274 -90.28 98.20 91.44
CA TRP A 274 -89.98 99.29 92.36
C TRP A 274 -90.17 100.66 91.70
N LYS A 275 -89.73 100.81 90.44
CA LYS A 275 -89.96 102.00 89.64
C LYS A 275 -91.47 102.25 89.46
N ASP A 276 -92.24 101.25 89.08
CA ASP A 276 -93.69 101.38 88.86
C ASP A 276 -94.43 101.72 90.16
N SER A 277 -94.02 101.13 91.30
CA SER A 277 -94.56 101.45 92.62
C SER A 277 -94.31 102.92 93.00
N LEU A 278 -93.08 103.42 92.77
CA LEU A 278 -92.76 104.83 92.96
C LEU A 278 -93.53 105.74 92.00
N GLU A 279 -93.73 105.31 90.75
CA GLU A 279 -94.50 106.06 89.76
C GLU A 279 -95.97 106.18 90.20
N THR A 280 -96.56 105.11 90.78
CA THR A 280 -97.89 105.15 91.40
C THR A 280 -97.95 106.07 92.63
N GLU A 281 -96.98 106.01 93.55
CA GLU A 281 -96.94 106.90 94.72
C GLU A 281 -96.82 108.38 94.32
N ILE A 282 -96.01 108.70 93.30
CA ILE A 282 -95.88 110.05 92.74
C ILE A 282 -97.21 110.49 92.13
N GLN A 283 -97.92 109.59 91.45
CA GLN A 283 -99.23 109.89 90.87
C GLN A 283 -100.29 110.11 91.95
N GLU A 284 -100.28 109.33 93.03
CA GLU A 284 -101.17 109.51 94.19
C GLU A 284 -100.90 110.83 94.92
N THR A 285 -99.63 111.16 95.16
CA THR A 285 -99.26 112.46 95.75
C THR A 285 -99.64 113.62 94.84
N ARG A 286 -99.44 113.50 93.51
CA ARG A 286 -99.91 114.49 92.54
C ARG A 286 -101.43 114.70 92.63
N GLN A 287 -102.22 113.62 92.70
CA GLN A 287 -103.67 113.72 92.89
C GLN A 287 -104.05 114.34 94.25
N ALA A 288 -103.32 114.04 95.32
CA ALA A 288 -103.55 114.64 96.63
C ALA A 288 -103.25 116.14 96.65
N PHE A 289 -102.15 116.57 96.03
CA PHE A 289 -101.83 117.99 95.84
C PHE A 289 -102.90 118.68 94.99
N GLN A 290 -103.36 118.05 93.91
CA GLN A 290 -104.42 118.62 93.09
C GLN A 290 -105.71 118.80 93.89
N LYS A 291 -106.13 117.77 94.66
CA LYS A 291 -107.29 117.86 95.57
C LYS A 291 -107.13 118.97 96.62
N TYR A 292 -105.94 119.14 97.19
CA TYR A 292 -105.68 120.19 98.16
C TYR A 292 -105.75 121.58 97.52
N ILE A 293 -105.12 121.77 96.35
CA ILE A 293 -105.16 123.03 95.62
C ILE A 293 -106.60 123.38 95.25
N ASP A 294 -107.35 122.43 94.72
CA ASP A 294 -108.75 122.62 94.33
C ASP A 294 -109.64 122.98 95.54
N ALA A 295 -109.38 122.38 96.71
CA ALA A 295 -110.14 122.67 97.94
C ALA A 295 -109.80 124.04 98.55
N THR A 296 -108.54 124.48 98.46
CA THR A 296 -108.06 125.69 99.13
C THR A 296 -108.23 126.94 98.26
N PHE A 297 -108.17 126.77 96.93
CA PHE A 297 -108.23 127.85 95.96
C PHE A 297 -109.16 127.49 94.80
N PRO A 298 -110.49 127.50 95.00
CA PRO A 298 -111.46 127.09 93.98
C PRO A 298 -111.49 127.98 92.74
N ASN A 299 -110.79 129.11 92.75
CA ASN A 299 -110.68 130.04 91.62
C ASN A 299 -109.45 129.77 90.71
N LEU A 300 -108.63 128.76 91.02
CA LEU A 300 -107.50 128.34 90.17
C LEU A 300 -107.95 127.27 89.17
N SER A 301 -107.40 127.31 87.95
CA SER A 301 -107.67 126.32 86.90
C SER A 301 -107.11 124.93 87.28
N PRO A 302 -107.81 123.82 86.95
CA PRO A 302 -107.32 122.47 87.22
C PRO A 302 -105.94 122.19 86.58
N GLY A 303 -105.09 121.39 87.23
CA GLY A 303 -103.77 120.98 86.71
C GLY A 303 -102.55 121.71 87.31
N GLN A 304 -102.74 122.52 88.35
CA GLN A 304 -101.65 123.21 89.04
C GLN A 304 -100.65 122.24 89.72
N ALA A 305 -101.10 121.04 90.11
CA ALA A 305 -100.23 120.02 90.69
C ALA A 305 -99.19 119.46 89.68
N ASP A 306 -99.47 119.56 88.37
CA ASP A 306 -98.56 119.08 87.31
C ASP A 306 -97.32 119.97 87.15
N PHE A 307 -97.40 121.24 87.56
CA PHE A 307 -96.24 122.15 87.57
C PHE A 307 -95.28 121.85 88.73
N ILE A 308 -95.82 121.43 89.89
CA ILE A 308 -95.02 121.11 91.09
C ILE A 308 -94.40 119.71 90.97
N LEU A 309 -95.12 118.76 90.37
CA LEU A 309 -94.66 117.39 90.11
C LEU A 309 -94.77 117.06 88.61
N PRO A 310 -93.74 117.34 87.78
CA PRO A 310 -93.75 117.03 86.35
C PRO A 310 -93.77 115.52 86.05
N PHE A 311 -94.36 115.12 84.91
CA PHE A 311 -94.29 113.74 84.43
C PHE A 311 -92.83 113.36 84.09
N ARG A 312 -92.40 112.18 84.54
CA ARG A 312 -91.13 111.60 84.05
C ARG A 312 -91.35 111.07 82.64
N LYS A 313 -90.35 111.23 81.77
CA LYS A 313 -90.37 110.66 80.42
C LYS A 313 -90.33 109.12 80.53
N ALA A 314 -91.32 108.44 79.94
CA ALA A 314 -91.26 106.99 79.78
C ALA A 314 -90.03 106.61 78.96
N PHE A 315 -89.33 105.56 79.39
CA PHE A 315 -88.13 105.06 78.73
C PHE A 315 -88.57 104.05 77.66
N GLU A 316 -88.44 104.40 76.38
CA GLU A 316 -88.65 103.46 75.27
C GLU A 316 -87.37 102.64 75.07
N GLN A 317 -87.42 101.33 75.34
CA GLN A 317 -86.35 100.39 74.98
C GLN A 317 -86.30 100.26 73.46
N LYS A 318 -85.16 100.63 72.86
CA LYS A 318 -84.83 100.28 71.47
C LYS A 318 -84.23 98.88 71.46
N ASP A 319 -84.95 97.92 70.90
CA ASP A 319 -84.41 96.60 70.63
C ASP A 319 -83.34 96.69 69.52
N ALA A 320 -82.22 96.01 69.75
CA ALA A 320 -81.08 95.90 68.84
C ALA A 320 -81.35 94.84 67.75
N PRO A 321 -80.78 94.97 66.54
CA PRO A 321 -81.06 94.08 65.43
C PRO A 321 -80.27 92.77 65.51
N GLU A 322 -80.95 91.66 65.21
CA GLU A 322 -80.38 90.33 64.96
C GLU A 322 -79.27 90.41 63.91
N LYS A 323 -78.09 89.87 64.23
CA LYS A 323 -77.05 89.58 63.25
C LYS A 323 -77.40 88.28 62.52
N ALA A 324 -77.45 88.38 61.21
CA ALA A 324 -77.47 87.25 60.29
C ALA A 324 -76.18 86.42 60.41
N GLU A 325 -76.32 85.11 60.57
CA GLU A 325 -75.30 84.10 60.26
C GLU A 325 -75.81 83.30 59.06
N ASP A 326 -75.03 83.31 57.98
CA ASP A 326 -74.97 82.34 56.88
C ASP A 326 -73.88 82.88 55.94
N SER A 327 -72.94 82.17 55.34
CA SER A 327 -72.57 80.75 55.35
C SER A 327 -71.31 80.68 54.47
N ASP A 328 -70.14 80.33 55.01
CA ASP A 328 -68.98 79.94 54.19
C ASP A 328 -68.95 78.42 54.06
N LYS A 329 -69.10 77.93 52.82
CA LYS A 329 -68.78 76.56 52.40
C LYS A 329 -67.97 76.63 51.12
N GLU A 330 -66.71 76.19 51.20
CA GLU A 330 -65.97 75.57 50.08
C GLU A 330 -66.37 74.10 49.94
#